data_AF-A0A2M7XPE7-F1
#
_entry.id   AF-A0A2M7XPE7-F1
#
_cell.length_a   1.000
_cell.length_b   1.000
_cell.length_c   1.000
_cell.angle_alpha   90.00
_cell.angle_beta   90.00
_cell.angle_gamma   90.00
#
_symmetry.space_group_name_H-M   'P 1'
#
loop_
_entity.id
_entity.type
_entity.pdbx_description
1 polymer ?
#
loop_
_entity_poly.entity_id
_entity_poly.type
_entity_poly.pdbx_seq_one_letter_code
_entity_poly.pdbx_strand_id
1 'polypeptide(L)'
;MENLMRFDTGLMFWTWVTFLVVLVILGTKAWKPMMNALEKREAFIKDSLAQANEARLEAERVAKAYDEMVAKARREAQEIVAAGKTTAEKLKADILDEAKAKADALLVQAGRQIDSERDKAIAEIRNQIVDLSLFAAAKVIGKAVSKEDNERLINETLQEIGQS
;
A
#
# COMPACT_ATOMS: atom_id res chain seq x y z
N MET A 1 -18.71 86.62 74.77
CA MET A 1 -19.81 86.06 73.95
C MET A 1 -20.56 87.22 73.33
N GLU A 2 -20.03 87.81 72.27
CA GLU A 2 -20.76 88.82 71.51
C GLU A 2 -20.23 88.76 70.07
N ASN A 3 -21.15 88.59 69.12
CA ASN A 3 -20.97 88.55 67.66
C ASN A 3 -20.53 87.24 66.98
N LEU A 4 -21.06 86.09 67.39
CA LEU A 4 -21.00 84.82 66.62
C LEU A 4 -22.16 84.65 65.61
N MET A 5 -23.04 85.63 65.47
CA MET A 5 -24.11 85.65 64.45
C MET A 5 -24.21 87.02 63.79
N ARG A 6 -23.14 87.48 63.16
CA ARG A 6 -23.34 88.26 61.94
C ARG A 6 -23.72 87.24 60.87
N PHE A 7 -25.01 87.13 60.59
CA PHE A 7 -25.48 86.52 59.35
C PHE A 7 -24.89 87.36 58.22
N ASP A 8 -23.66 87.01 57.82
CA ASP A 8 -23.00 87.59 56.67
C ASP A 8 -23.67 86.98 55.45
N THR A 9 -24.78 87.60 55.08
CA THR A 9 -25.59 87.23 53.91
C THR A 9 -24.73 87.23 52.63
N GLY A 10 -23.63 88.01 52.62
CA GLY A 10 -22.63 88.00 51.56
C GLY A 10 -21.87 86.68 51.47
N LEU A 11 -21.33 86.17 52.58
CA LEU A 11 -20.64 84.87 52.60
C LEU A 11 -21.56 83.71 52.24
N MET A 12 -22.80 83.72 52.73
CA MET A 12 -23.78 82.67 52.42
C MET A 12 -24.17 82.68 50.94
N PHE A 13 -24.39 83.86 50.34
CA PHE A 13 -24.66 84.01 48.91
C PHE A 13 -23.51 83.49 48.05
N TRP A 14 -22.26 83.89 48.34
CA TRP A 14 -21.09 83.42 47.59
C TRP A 14 -20.85 81.92 47.76
N THR A 15 -21.15 81.35 48.91
CA THR A 15 -21.08 79.89 49.14
C THR A 15 -22.07 79.13 48.25
N TRP A 16 -23.31 79.61 48.13
CA TRP A 16 -24.31 79.01 47.23
C TRP A 16 -23.96 79.17 45.76
N VAL A 17 -23.47 80.34 45.35
CA VAL A 17 -23.01 80.59 43.98
C VAL A 17 -21.84 79.67 43.63
N THR A 18 -20.83 79.57 44.48
CA THR A 18 -19.67 78.68 44.24
C THR A 18 -20.06 77.20 44.25
N PHE A 19 -20.94 76.78 45.17
CA PHE A 19 -21.49 75.43 45.19
C PHE A 19 -22.24 75.09 43.90
N LEU A 20 -23.13 75.96 43.43
CA LEU A 20 -23.87 75.75 42.18
C LEU A 20 -22.94 75.74 40.96
N VAL A 21 -21.96 76.62 40.90
CA VAL A 21 -20.95 76.62 39.82
C VAL A 21 -20.18 75.30 39.80
N VAL A 22 -19.70 74.83 40.95
CA VAL A 22 -19.00 73.55 41.06
C VAL A 22 -19.90 72.37 40.72
N LEU A 23 -21.17 72.39 41.16
CA LEU A 23 -22.17 71.36 40.87
C LEU A 23 -22.49 71.27 39.37
N VAL A 24 -22.62 72.41 38.69
CA VAL A 24 -22.81 72.45 37.23
C VAL A 24 -21.57 71.93 36.51
N ILE A 25 -20.37 72.31 36.95
CA ILE A 25 -19.12 71.81 36.35
C ILE A 25 -18.97 70.30 36.55
N LEU A 26 -19.23 69.77 37.76
CA LEU A 26 -19.20 68.34 38.06
C LEU A 26 -20.27 67.58 37.28
N GLY A 27 -21.52 68.06 37.28
CA GLY A 27 -22.62 67.42 36.58
C GLY A 27 -22.38 67.35 35.07
N THR A 28 -21.81 68.40 34.47
CA THR A 28 -21.55 68.42 33.02
C THR A 28 -20.26 67.70 32.63
N LYS A 29 -19.16 67.86 33.39
CA LYS A 29 -17.84 67.31 33.03
C LYS A 29 -17.55 65.93 33.61
N ALA A 30 -18.03 65.59 34.80
CA ALA A 30 -17.69 64.32 35.46
C ALA A 30 -18.69 63.19 35.16
N TRP A 31 -19.96 63.51 34.87
CA TRP A 31 -20.99 62.51 34.58
C TRP A 31 -20.71 61.71 33.29
N LYS A 32 -20.38 62.41 32.20
CA LYS A 32 -20.05 61.79 30.90
C LYS A 32 -18.90 60.78 30.97
N PRO A 33 -17.71 61.11 31.51
CA PRO A 33 -16.60 60.16 31.59
C PRO A 33 -16.91 58.98 32.52
N MET A 34 -17.68 59.19 33.59
CA MET A 34 -18.11 58.10 34.48
C MET A 34 -18.99 57.07 33.75
N MET A 35 -20.00 57.55 33.01
CA MET A 35 -20.89 56.65 32.26
C MET A 35 -20.14 55.95 31.13
N ASN A 36 -19.29 56.68 30.38
CA ASN A 36 -18.46 56.09 29.34
C ASN A 36 -17.51 55.00 29.86
N ALA A 37 -16.98 55.14 31.09
CA ALA A 37 -16.15 54.12 31.71
C ALA A 37 -16.94 52.85 32.06
N LEU A 38 -18.17 53.01 32.53
CA LEU A 38 -19.08 51.88 32.81
C LEU A 38 -19.49 51.16 31.52
N GLU A 39 -19.91 51.90 30.50
CA GLU A 39 -20.28 51.34 29.19
C GLU A 39 -19.09 50.61 28.54
N LYS A 40 -17.88 51.17 28.59
CA LYS A 40 -16.68 50.50 28.10
C LYS A 40 -16.41 49.19 28.84
N ARG A 41 -16.60 49.19 30.17
CA ARG A 41 -16.40 47.98 30.98
C ARG A 41 -17.45 46.92 30.66
N GLU A 42 -18.70 47.32 30.51
CA GLU A 42 -19.79 46.42 30.12
C GLU A 42 -19.55 45.83 28.73
N ALA A 43 -19.21 46.66 27.75
CA ALA A 43 -18.89 46.24 26.40
C ALA A 43 -17.69 45.28 26.38
N PHE A 44 -16.62 45.59 27.11
CA PHE A 44 -15.44 44.71 27.22
C PHE A 44 -15.79 43.34 27.83
N ILE A 45 -16.59 43.31 28.90
CA ILE A 45 -17.01 42.06 29.53
C ILE A 45 -17.87 41.25 28.55
N LYS A 46 -18.85 41.88 27.91
CA LYS A 46 -19.74 41.22 26.95
C LYS A 46 -18.97 40.64 25.77
N ASP A 47 -18.04 41.41 25.23
CA ASP A 47 -17.20 41.00 24.11
C ASP A 47 -16.26 39.85 24.52
N SER A 48 -15.60 39.96 25.68
CA SER A 48 -14.75 38.89 26.21
C SER A 48 -15.52 37.58 26.42
N LEU A 49 -16.76 37.68 26.91
CA LEU A 49 -17.61 36.51 27.16
C LEU A 49 -18.14 35.90 25.85
N ALA A 50 -18.44 36.74 24.85
CA ALA A 50 -18.79 36.28 23.52
C ALA A 50 -17.62 35.55 22.84
N GLN A 51 -16.42 36.14 22.87
CA GLN A 51 -15.21 35.52 22.34
C GLN A 51 -14.88 34.21 23.05
N ALA A 52 -15.03 34.13 24.38
CA ALA A 52 -14.81 32.90 25.13
C ALA A 52 -15.80 31.79 24.73
N ASN A 53 -17.08 32.14 24.53
CA ASN A 53 -18.09 31.19 24.07
C ASN A 53 -17.82 30.71 22.64
N GLU A 54 -17.45 31.63 21.74
CA GLU A 54 -17.09 31.29 20.35
C GLU A 54 -15.87 30.38 20.30
N ALA A 55 -14.81 30.72 21.04
CA ALA A 55 -13.61 29.89 21.13
C ALA A 55 -13.92 28.49 21.68
N ARG A 56 -14.81 28.38 22.67
CA ARG A 56 -15.26 27.10 23.20
C ARG A 56 -16.04 26.29 22.16
N LEU A 57 -16.99 26.91 21.47
CA LEU A 57 -17.78 26.25 20.42
C LEU A 57 -16.88 25.76 19.27
N GLU A 58 -15.91 26.58 18.87
CA GLU A 58 -14.95 26.23 17.84
C GLU A 58 -14.04 25.07 18.29
N ALA A 59 -13.58 25.09 19.54
CA ALA A 59 -12.82 23.99 20.12
C ALA A 59 -13.64 22.68 20.16
N GLU A 60 -14.91 22.74 20.56
CA GLU A 60 -15.82 21.58 20.53
C GLU A 60 -16.05 21.08 19.09
N ARG A 61 -16.17 21.99 18.11
CA ARG A 61 -16.32 21.64 16.69
C ARG A 61 -15.08 20.96 16.14
N VAL A 62 -13.90 21.50 16.42
CA VAL A 62 -12.61 20.93 16.01
C VAL A 62 -12.39 19.57 16.66
N ALA A 63 -12.71 19.41 17.94
CA ALA A 63 -12.61 18.13 18.65
C ALA A 63 -13.49 17.05 17.99
N LYS A 64 -14.76 17.38 17.68
CA LYS A 64 -15.67 16.46 16.98
C LYS A 64 -15.15 16.09 15.58
N ALA A 65 -14.70 17.08 14.80
CA ALA A 65 -14.14 16.83 13.48
C ALA A 65 -12.89 15.96 13.53
N TYR A 66 -12.05 16.15 14.56
CA TYR A 66 -10.87 15.32 14.80
C TYR A 66 -11.26 13.88 15.15
N ASP A 67 -12.21 13.67 16.05
CA ASP A 67 -12.70 12.33 16.40
C ASP A 67 -13.31 11.60 15.20
N GLU A 68 -14.09 12.31 14.37
CA GLU A 68 -14.63 11.79 13.12
C GLU A 68 -13.53 11.41 12.12
N MET A 69 -12.51 12.26 11.97
CA MET A 69 -11.36 12.00 11.11
C MET A 69 -10.58 10.77 11.57
N VAL A 70 -10.32 10.63 12.88
CA VAL A 70 -9.65 9.46 13.45
C VAL A 70 -10.49 8.20 13.26
N ALA A 71 -11.80 8.27 13.48
CA ALA A 71 -12.70 7.13 13.26
C ALA A 71 -12.73 6.72 11.78
N LYS A 72 -12.74 7.69 10.85
CA LYS A 72 -12.66 7.44 9.41
C LYS A 72 -11.33 6.79 9.03
N ALA A 73 -10.20 7.33 9.49
CA ALA A 73 -8.88 6.77 9.22
C ALA A 73 -8.74 5.34 9.74
N ARG A 74 -9.31 5.03 10.92
CA ARG A 74 -9.34 3.66 11.45
C ARG A 74 -10.16 2.70 10.59
N ARG A 75 -11.32 3.13 10.08
CA ARG A 75 -12.14 2.33 9.15
C ARG A 75 -11.41 2.09 7.84
N GLU A 76 -10.86 3.14 7.22
CA GLU A 76 -10.08 3.04 5.98
C GLU A 76 -8.88 2.10 6.17
N ALA A 77 -8.16 2.18 7.30
CA ALA A 77 -7.06 1.27 7.60
C ALA A 77 -7.52 -0.20 7.72
N GLN A 78 -8.65 -0.45 8.39
CA GLN A 78 -9.23 -1.79 8.50
C GLN A 78 -9.64 -2.35 7.13
N GLU A 79 -10.24 -1.51 6.28
CA GLU A 79 -10.62 -1.87 4.91
C GLU A 79 -9.40 -2.21 4.05
N ILE A 80 -8.33 -1.40 4.13
CA ILE A 80 -7.07 -1.66 3.42
C ILE A 80 -6.47 -3.00 3.86
N VAL A 81 -6.43 -3.27 5.17
CA VAL A 81 -5.89 -4.53 5.69
C VAL A 81 -6.74 -5.72 5.26
N ALA A 82 -8.07 -5.59 5.28
CA ALA A 82 -8.98 -6.64 4.83
C ALA A 82 -8.82 -6.92 3.33
N ALA A 83 -8.84 -5.88 2.50
CA ALA A 83 -8.62 -5.98 1.06
C ALA A 83 -7.25 -6.58 0.73
N GLY A 84 -6.20 -6.18 1.47
CA GLY A 84 -4.87 -6.73 1.36
C GLY A 84 -4.82 -8.23 1.65
N LYS A 85 -5.50 -8.69 2.71
CA LYS A 85 -5.61 -10.13 3.03
C LYS A 85 -6.32 -10.90 1.93
N THR A 86 -7.47 -10.44 1.47
CA THR A 86 -8.22 -11.10 0.39
C THR A 86 -7.40 -11.16 -0.91
N THR A 87 -6.69 -10.09 -1.25
CA THR A 87 -5.82 -10.06 -2.43
C THR A 87 -4.65 -11.02 -2.28
N ALA A 88 -4.04 -11.10 -1.10
CA ALA A 88 -2.95 -12.03 -0.82
C ALA A 88 -3.41 -13.49 -0.88
N GLU A 89 -4.59 -13.81 -0.36
CA GLU A 89 -5.18 -15.15 -0.45
C GLU A 89 -5.45 -15.55 -1.90
N LYS A 90 -6.02 -14.64 -2.69
CA LYS A 90 -6.25 -14.86 -4.12
C LYS A 90 -4.94 -15.07 -4.87
N LEU A 91 -3.95 -14.20 -4.66
CA LEU A 91 -2.63 -14.33 -5.29
C LEU A 91 -1.95 -15.65 -4.89
N LYS A 92 -2.07 -16.07 -3.64
CA LYS A 92 -1.54 -17.36 -3.18
C LYS A 92 -2.22 -18.53 -3.93
N ALA A 93 -3.53 -18.49 -4.09
CA ALA A 93 -4.26 -19.52 -4.85
C ALA A 93 -3.80 -19.54 -6.32
N ASP A 94 -3.74 -18.37 -6.96
CA ASP A 94 -3.30 -18.23 -8.36
C ASP A 94 -1.87 -18.76 -8.56
N ILE A 95 -0.94 -18.43 -7.65
CA ILE A 95 0.44 -18.94 -7.69
C ILE A 95 0.48 -20.45 -7.53
N LEU A 96 -0.31 -21.03 -6.61
CA LEU A 96 -0.35 -22.47 -6.41
C LEU A 96 -0.89 -23.21 -7.63
N ASP A 97 -1.93 -22.66 -8.27
CA ASP A 97 -2.53 -23.25 -9.46
C ASP A 97 -1.60 -23.13 -10.67
N GLU A 98 -0.92 -21.99 -10.85
CA GLU A 98 0.11 -21.83 -11.87
C GLU A 98 1.30 -22.78 -11.63
N ALA A 99 1.73 -22.94 -10.38
CA ALA A 99 2.82 -23.85 -10.03
C ALA A 99 2.46 -25.32 -10.33
N LYS A 100 1.22 -25.75 -10.02
CA LYS A 100 0.73 -27.08 -10.38
C LYS A 100 0.68 -27.27 -11.89
N ALA A 101 0.14 -26.30 -12.63
CA ALA A 101 0.07 -26.37 -14.08
C ALA A 101 1.48 -26.48 -14.72
N LYS A 102 2.45 -25.73 -14.20
CA LYS A 102 3.86 -25.83 -14.61
C LYS A 102 4.47 -27.19 -14.27
N ALA A 103 4.21 -27.72 -13.08
CA ALA A 103 4.69 -29.04 -12.67
C ALA A 103 4.13 -30.15 -13.57
N ASP A 104 2.83 -30.12 -13.87
CA ASP A 104 2.17 -31.08 -14.75
C ASP A 104 2.73 -30.99 -16.18
N ALA A 105 2.92 -29.77 -16.70
CA ALA A 105 3.54 -29.57 -18.01
C ALA A 105 4.98 -30.12 -18.07
N LEU A 106 5.75 -29.93 -17.00
CA LEU A 106 7.11 -30.45 -16.89
C LEU A 106 7.14 -31.98 -16.82
N LEU A 107 6.20 -32.61 -16.11
CA LEU A 107 6.06 -34.07 -16.08
C LEU A 107 5.71 -34.63 -17.46
N VAL A 108 4.78 -34.00 -18.17
CA VAL A 108 4.43 -34.40 -19.55
C VAL A 108 5.63 -34.27 -20.49
N GLN A 109 6.38 -33.17 -20.40
CA GLN A 109 7.59 -32.96 -21.19
C GLN A 109 8.67 -34.00 -20.87
N ALA A 110 8.90 -34.26 -19.58
CA ALA A 110 9.87 -35.27 -19.14
C ALA A 110 9.48 -36.67 -19.63
N GLY A 111 8.20 -37.03 -19.57
CA GLY A 111 7.70 -38.30 -20.12
C GLY A 111 7.99 -38.44 -21.62
N ARG A 112 7.67 -37.41 -22.41
CA ARG A 112 7.99 -37.40 -23.86
C ARG A 112 9.48 -37.52 -24.13
N GLN A 113 10.31 -36.88 -23.31
CA GLN A 113 11.76 -36.96 -23.45
C GLN A 113 12.28 -38.36 -23.13
N ILE A 114 11.76 -38.99 -22.06
CA ILE A 114 12.10 -40.38 -21.70
C ILE A 114 11.71 -41.34 -22.83
N ASP A 115 10.52 -41.21 -23.40
CA ASP A 115 10.08 -42.06 -24.51
C ASP A 115 10.99 -41.89 -25.73
N SER A 116 11.34 -40.65 -26.08
CA SER A 116 12.25 -40.38 -27.20
C SER A 116 13.66 -40.95 -26.97
N GLU A 117 14.22 -40.81 -25.76
CA GLU A 117 15.52 -41.38 -25.42
C GLU A 117 15.48 -42.92 -25.38
N ARG A 118 14.37 -43.51 -24.95
CA ARG A 118 14.16 -44.96 -25.00
C ARG A 118 14.18 -45.47 -26.43
N ASP A 119 13.46 -44.80 -27.34
CA ASP A 119 13.42 -45.19 -28.75
C ASP A 119 14.80 -45.10 -29.41
N LYS A 120 15.57 -44.04 -29.09
CA LYS A 120 16.98 -43.92 -29.52
C LYS A 120 17.84 -45.07 -28.99
N ALA A 121 17.74 -45.38 -27.69
CA ALA A 121 18.50 -46.47 -27.09
C ALA A 121 18.15 -47.84 -27.72
N ILE A 122 16.87 -48.08 -28.01
CA ILE A 122 16.43 -49.31 -28.70
C ILE A 122 17.00 -49.35 -30.13
N ALA A 123 16.99 -48.24 -30.86
CA ALA A 123 17.57 -48.16 -32.20
C ALA A 123 19.09 -48.43 -32.17
N GLU A 124 19.79 -47.88 -31.20
CA GLU A 124 21.23 -48.10 -31.02
C GLU A 124 21.56 -49.55 -30.68
N ILE A 125 20.78 -50.19 -29.78
CA ILE A 125 20.92 -51.62 -29.48
C ILE A 125 20.69 -52.48 -30.74
N ARG A 126 19.69 -52.15 -31.56
CA ARG A 126 19.43 -52.87 -32.81
C ARG A 126 20.62 -52.79 -33.76
N ASN A 127 21.23 -51.61 -33.91
CA ASN A 127 22.43 -51.44 -34.74
C ASN A 127 23.60 -52.29 -34.21
N GLN A 128 23.84 -52.28 -32.89
CA GLN A 128 24.88 -53.11 -32.27
C GLN A 128 24.65 -54.62 -32.48
N ILE A 129 23.38 -55.07 -32.44
CA ILE A 129 23.04 -56.48 -32.72
C ILE A 129 23.31 -56.83 -34.19
N VAL A 130 23.00 -55.94 -35.12
CA VAL A 130 23.30 -56.15 -36.55
C VAL A 130 24.81 -56.28 -36.77
N ASP A 131 25.60 -55.37 -36.19
CA ASP A 131 27.06 -55.40 -36.28
C ASP A 131 27.64 -56.69 -35.67
N LEU A 132 27.14 -57.11 -34.51
CA LEU A 132 27.57 -58.35 -33.86
C LEU A 132 27.19 -59.59 -34.67
N SER A 133 26.02 -59.60 -35.32
CA SER A 133 25.55 -60.69 -36.18
C SER A 133 26.41 -60.82 -37.43
N LEU A 134 26.74 -59.69 -38.07
CA LEU A 134 27.67 -59.63 -39.20
C LEU A 134 29.07 -60.13 -38.80
N PHE A 135 29.57 -59.72 -37.64
CA PHE A 135 30.86 -60.18 -37.13
C PHE A 135 30.86 -61.69 -36.85
N ALA A 136 29.80 -62.22 -36.25
CA ALA A 136 29.65 -63.65 -36.00
C ALA A 136 29.55 -64.44 -37.31
N ALA A 137 28.75 -63.98 -38.27
CA ALA A 137 28.63 -64.60 -39.60
C ALA A 137 29.97 -64.61 -40.35
N ALA A 138 30.70 -63.49 -40.36
CA ALA A 138 32.03 -63.40 -40.96
C ALA A 138 33.02 -64.40 -40.32
N LYS A 139 32.97 -64.56 -39.00
CA LYS A 139 33.81 -65.51 -38.27
C LYS A 139 33.46 -66.97 -38.54
N VAL A 140 32.17 -67.29 -38.69
CA VAL A 140 31.71 -68.64 -39.06
C VAL A 140 32.12 -68.97 -40.49
N ILE A 141 31.87 -68.07 -41.45
CA ILE A 141 32.30 -68.24 -42.85
C ILE A 141 33.83 -68.41 -42.89
N GLY A 142 34.59 -67.54 -42.23
CA GLY A 142 36.06 -67.66 -42.18
C GLY A 142 36.58 -68.97 -41.56
N LYS A 143 35.80 -69.65 -40.72
CA LYS A 143 36.14 -70.97 -40.16
C LYS A 143 35.61 -72.15 -40.97
N ALA A 144 34.52 -71.96 -41.72
CA ALA A 144 33.81 -73.01 -42.45
C ALA A 144 34.29 -73.17 -43.90
N VAL A 145 35.09 -72.23 -44.43
CA VAL A 145 35.63 -72.32 -45.79
C VAL A 145 36.70 -73.40 -45.88
N SER A 146 36.37 -74.49 -46.55
CA SER A 146 37.30 -75.52 -47.00
C SER A 146 37.97 -75.11 -48.32
N LYS A 147 39.04 -75.82 -48.72
CA LYS A 147 39.72 -75.55 -50.00
C LYS A 147 38.78 -75.81 -51.19
N GLU A 148 37.89 -76.79 -51.11
CA GLU A 148 36.86 -77.08 -52.11
C GLU A 148 35.78 -75.97 -52.20
N ASP A 149 35.38 -75.37 -51.07
CA ASP A 149 34.38 -74.29 -51.09
C ASP A 149 34.92 -73.02 -51.77
N ASN A 150 36.21 -72.71 -51.60
CA ASN A 150 36.87 -71.62 -52.31
C ASN A 150 36.93 -71.88 -53.83
N GLU A 151 37.25 -73.11 -54.27
CA GLU A 151 37.27 -73.45 -55.70
C GLU A 151 35.86 -73.42 -56.32
N ARG A 152 34.82 -73.80 -55.56
CA ARG A 152 33.42 -73.71 -56.00
C ARG A 152 32.95 -72.26 -56.12
N LEU A 153 33.21 -71.42 -55.11
CA LEU A 153 32.86 -69.98 -55.15
C LEU A 153 33.59 -69.25 -56.28
N ILE A 154 34.85 -69.57 -56.55
CA ILE A 154 35.61 -69.00 -57.68
C ILE A 154 34.95 -69.38 -59.01
N ASN A 155 34.56 -70.65 -59.20
CA ASN A 155 33.89 -71.09 -60.42
C ASN A 155 32.48 -70.48 -60.59
N GLU A 156 31.69 -70.36 -59.52
CA GLU A 156 30.37 -69.71 -59.55
C GLU A 156 30.50 -68.21 -59.89
N THR A 157 31.47 -67.50 -59.30
CA THR A 157 31.72 -66.07 -59.61
C THR A 157 32.22 -65.87 -61.04
N LEU A 158 33.05 -66.79 -61.56
CA LEU A 158 33.49 -66.77 -62.96
C LEU A 158 32.36 -67.06 -63.94
N GLN A 159 31.35 -67.84 -63.55
CA GLN A 159 30.15 -68.08 -64.35
C GLN A 159 29.18 -66.90 -64.32
N GLU A 160 28.97 -66.24 -63.18
CA GLU A 160 28.13 -65.02 -63.10
C GLU A 160 28.76 -63.85 -63.88
N ILE A 161 30.09 -63.68 -63.80
CA ILE A 161 30.81 -62.66 -64.59
C ILE A 161 30.83 -63.03 -66.08
N GLY A 162 30.77 -64.32 -66.43
CA GLY A 162 30.64 -64.77 -67.82
C GLY A 162 29.22 -64.71 -68.39
N GLN A 163 28.21 -64.38 -67.56
CA GLN A 163 26.81 -64.25 -67.96
C GLN A 163 26.27 -62.79 -67.93
N SER A 164 27.14 -61.80 -67.64
CA SER A 164 26.94 -60.38 -68.00
C SER A 164 27.92 -59.96 -69.08
#